data_AF-A0A5K1BWP2-F1
#
_entry.id   AF-A0A5K1BWP2-F1
#
_cell.length_a   1.000
_cell.length_b   1.000
_cell.length_c   1.000
_cell.angle_alpha   90.00
_cell.angle_beta   90.00
_cell.angle_gamma   90.00
#
_symmetry.space_group_name_H-M   'P 1'
#
loop_
_entity.id
_entity.type
_entity.pdbx_description
1 polymer ?
#
loop_
_entity_poly.entity_id
_entity_poly.type
_entity_poly.pdbx_seq_one_letter_code
_entity_poly.pdbx_strand_id
1 'polypeptide(L)' 'SWRNTSTKGSGPEPEIKGASCFLYEEIKKFTNNFSEGNIIGVGGFGQ' A
#
# COMPACT_ATOMS: atom_id res chain seq x y z
N SER A 1 -26.31 -10.78 10.21
CA SER A 1 -26.39 -9.63 11.14
C SER A 1 -24.96 -9.18 11.43
N TRP A 2 -24.53 -8.03 10.90
CA TRP A 2 -23.20 -7.47 11.17
C TRP A 2 -23.28 -6.63 12.45
N ARG A 3 -22.51 -7.00 13.46
CA ARG A 3 -22.50 -6.31 14.77
C ARG A 3 -22.01 -4.87 14.59
N ASN A 4 -22.85 -3.92 14.99
CA ASN A 4 -22.44 -2.56 15.31
C ASN A 4 -21.96 -2.54 16.76
N THR A 5 -20.65 -2.44 16.98
CA THR A 5 -20.07 -2.16 18.30
C THR A 5 -19.28 -0.87 18.19
N SER A 6 -19.95 0.26 18.45
CA SER A 6 -19.27 1.50 18.83
C SER A 6 -18.58 1.30 20.18
N THR A 7 -17.42 0.65 20.15
CA THR A 7 -16.44 0.77 21.22
C THR A 7 -15.74 2.10 21.01
N LYS A 8 -16.08 3.11 21.82
CA LYS A 8 -15.20 4.28 22.03
C LYS A 8 -13.95 3.77 22.72
N GLY A 9 -13.04 3.20 21.95
CA GLY A 9 -11.71 2.79 22.40
C GLY A 9 -10.88 4.04 22.64
N SER A 10 -10.45 4.23 23.87
CA SER A 10 -9.52 5.30 24.29
C SER A 10 -8.08 5.02 23.81
N GLY A 11 -7.92 4.65 22.53
CA GLY A 11 -6.64 4.43 21.86
C GLY A 11 -6.43 5.49 20.77
N PRO A 12 -5.18 5.70 20.30
CA PRO A 12 -4.93 6.63 19.20
C PRO A 12 -5.80 6.22 18.01
N GLU A 13 -6.68 7.13 17.60
CA GLU A 13 -7.53 6.97 16.44
C GLU A 13 -6.61 6.81 15.21
N PRO A 14 -6.90 5.88 14.28
CA PRO A 14 -6.06 5.68 13.11
C PRO A 14 -5.96 6.99 12.33
N GLU A 15 -4.75 7.53 12.28
CA GLU A 15 -4.46 8.75 11.52
C GLU A 15 -4.58 8.43 10.03
N ILE A 16 -5.40 9.21 9.33
CA ILE A 16 -5.54 9.09 7.87
C ILE A 16 -4.27 9.70 7.25
N LYS A 17 -3.33 8.84 6.87
CA LYS A 17 -2.14 9.24 6.10
C LYS A 17 -2.48 9.23 4.61
N GLY A 18 -2.17 10.32 3.92
CA GLY A 18 -2.39 10.44 2.49
C GLY A 18 -1.47 9.53 1.65
N ALA A 19 -1.55 9.68 0.33
CA ALA A 19 -0.62 8.99 -0.58
C ALA A 19 0.83 9.38 -0.23
N SER A 20 1.67 8.37 -0.05
CA SER A 20 3.11 8.58 0.16
C SER A 20 3.81 8.76 -1.18
N CYS A 21 4.63 9.80 -1.29
CA CYS A 21 5.54 9.98 -2.41
C CYS A 21 6.87 9.31 -2.09
N PHE A 22 7.35 8.45 -2.98
CA PHE A 22 8.65 7.77 -2.85
C PHE A 22 9.58 8.19 -3.98
N LEU A 23 10.88 8.15 -3.71
CA LEU A 23 11.89 8.35 -4.74
C LEU A 23 11.97 7.11 -5.64
N TYR A 24 12.26 7.33 -6.92
CA TYR A 24 12.43 6.24 -7.88
C TYR A 24 13.46 5.20 -7.42
N GLU A 25 14.60 5.63 -6.87
CA GLU A 25 15.66 4.72 -6.41
C GLU A 25 15.22 3.85 -5.22
N GLU A 26 14.34 4.36 -4.37
CA GLU A 26 13.76 3.57 -3.27
C GLU A 26 12.88 2.46 -3.85
N ILE A 27 11.97 2.82 -4.76
CA ILE A 27 11.07 1.88 -5.42
C ILE A 27 11.88 0.81 -6.17
N LYS A 28 12.91 1.22 -6.93
CA LYS A 28 13.81 0.34 -7.67
C LYS A 28 14.53 -0.65 -6.74
N LYS A 29 15.03 -0.19 -5.60
CA LYS A 29 15.69 -1.04 -4.60
C LYS A 29 14.72 -2.08 -4.04
N PHE A 30 13.51 -1.68 -3.67
CA PHE A 30 12.52 -2.57 -3.05
C PHE A 30 11.90 -3.58 -4.03
N THR A 31 11.83 -3.23 -5.32
CA THR A 31 11.29 -4.12 -6.37
C THR A 31 12.35 -5.05 -6.97
N ASN A 32 13.59 -5.02 -6.47
CA ASN A 32 14.74 -5.68 -7.10
C ASN A 32 14.87 -5.29 -8.58
N ASN A 33 14.95 -3.98 -8.83
CA ASN A 33 15.04 -3.40 -10.16
C ASN A 33 13.90 -3.85 -11.10
N PHE A 34 12.67 -3.86 -10.60
CA PHE A 34 11.48 -4.27 -11.36
C PHE A 34 11.61 -5.65 -12.01
N SER A 35 12.24 -6.60 -11.30
CA SER A 35 12.49 -7.97 -11.80
C SER A 35 11.22 -8.64 -12.29
N GLU A 36 11.28 -9.26 -13.47
CA GLU A 36 10.16 -10.00 -14.06
C GLU A 36 9.67 -11.15 -13.17
N GLY A 37 10.56 -11.74 -12.38
CA GLY A 37 10.21 -12.79 -11.42
C GLY A 37 9.27 -12.33 -10.30
N ASN A 38 9.14 -11.01 -10.09
CA ASN A 38 8.23 -10.41 -9.11
C ASN A 38 6.93 -9.87 -9.73
N ILE A 39 6.71 -10.08 -11.04
CA ILE A 39 5.49 -9.64 -11.71
C ILE A 39 4.33 -10.55 -11.29
N ILE A 40 3.30 -9.94 -10.70
CA ILE A 40 2.04 -10.62 -10.34
C ILE A 40 0.95 -10.46 -11.41
N GLY A 41 1.16 -9.58 -12.39
CA GLY A 41 0.25 -9.32 -13.49
C GLY A 41 0.67 -8.10 -14.32
N VAL A 42 0.13 -7.99 -15.54
CA VAL A 42 0.37 -6.90 -16.49
C VAL A 42 -0.97 -6.28 -16.91
N GLY A 43 -1.02 -4.96 -16.96
CA GLY A 43 -2.22 -4.20 -17.36
C GLY A 43 -2.17 -3.75 -18.82
N GLY A 44 -3.25 -3.11 -19.29
CA GLY A 44 -3.35 -2.62 -20.68
C GLY A 44 -2.55 -1.35 -20.99
N PHE A 45 -2.00 -0.69 -19.97
CA PHE A 45 -1.13 0.49 -20.10
C PHE A 45 0.10 0.31 -19.20
N GLY A 46 1.02 -0.58 -19.59
CA GLY A 46 2.37 -0.61 -19.02
C GLY A 46 3.04 -1.98 -18.95
N GLN A 47 4.26 -2.04 -19.49
CA GLN A 47 5.47 -2.45 -18.76
C GLN A 47 6.37 -1.21 -18.67
#